data_AF-A0A1C6EQC4-F1
#
_entry.id   AF-A0A1C6EQC4-F1
#
_cell.length_a   1.000
_cell.length_b   1.000
_cell.length_c   1.000
_cell.angle_alpha   90.00
_cell.angle_beta   90.00
_cell.angle_gamma   90.00
#
_symmetry.space_group_name_H-M   'P 1'
#
loop_
_entity.id
_entity.type
_entity.pdbx_description
1 polymer ?
#
loop_
_entity_poly.entity_id
_entity_poly.type
_entity_poly.pdbx_seq_one_letter_code
_entity_poly.pdbx_strand_id
1 'polypeptide(L)'
;MSEENLPAVDNEDEGRPPVDPKNKLYTVISLLIFAVLYAGWYFIKDNFTLTYALYADSLTESQMAQVMNELELTELPEGAELSYARMHRNFDSDTLYAEFRLPDGFTEDEDFTEVLIPYEYGNIAEDERFTVYPTPDMTADFVYGDSYVCIDNPMKSCLIYEGDDGTYALFRTDDCDPSVKTAFKDGVKIPVKFSNQNLGR
;
A
#
# COMPACT_ATOMS: atom_id res chain seq x y z
N MET A 1 -35.94 -52.11 -53.42
CA MET A 1 -37.15 -52.43 -52.62
C MET A 1 -36.76 -53.62 -51.77
N SER A 2 -36.59 -53.53 -50.45
CA SER A 2 -37.40 -52.85 -49.44
C SER A 2 -36.60 -52.61 -48.15
N GLU A 3 -36.77 -51.42 -47.58
CA GLU A 3 -36.76 -51.07 -46.15
C GLU A 3 -35.55 -51.44 -45.27
N GLU A 4 -34.68 -50.44 -45.13
CA GLU A 4 -34.09 -49.92 -43.89
C GLU A 4 -34.70 -50.48 -42.59
N ASN A 5 -33.87 -51.12 -41.75
CA ASN A 5 -34.17 -51.39 -40.34
C ASN A 5 -32.88 -51.22 -39.53
N LEU A 6 -32.60 -49.98 -39.16
CA LEU A 6 -31.74 -49.65 -38.03
C LEU A 6 -32.54 -49.92 -36.74
N PRO A 7 -32.06 -50.74 -35.79
CA PRO A 7 -32.61 -50.69 -34.44
C PRO A 7 -32.23 -49.33 -33.81
N ALA A 8 -33.23 -48.74 -33.16
CA ALA A 8 -33.24 -47.41 -32.59
C ALA A 8 -32.04 -47.13 -31.67
N VAL A 9 -31.53 -45.91 -31.77
CA VAL A 9 -30.66 -45.31 -30.75
C VAL A 9 -31.52 -45.11 -29.50
N ASP A 10 -31.25 -45.89 -28.45
CA ASP A 10 -31.61 -45.54 -27.08
C ASP A 10 -30.82 -44.29 -26.72
N ASN A 11 -31.39 -43.12 -26.99
CA ASN A 11 -31.11 -41.93 -26.21
C ASN A 11 -32.20 -41.88 -25.15
N GLU A 12 -31.99 -42.60 -24.05
CA GLU A 12 -32.64 -42.26 -22.80
C GLU A 12 -32.21 -40.82 -22.48
N ASP A 13 -33.07 -39.87 -22.86
CA ASP A 13 -33.08 -38.54 -22.29
C ASP A 13 -33.43 -38.73 -20.81
N GLU A 14 -32.38 -39.00 -20.00
CA GLU A 14 -32.44 -38.97 -18.54
C GLU A 14 -32.86 -37.56 -18.14
N GLY A 15 -34.17 -37.35 -18.15
CA GLY A 15 -34.80 -36.10 -17.83
C GLY A 15 -34.29 -35.63 -16.49
N ARG A 16 -33.58 -34.49 -16.50
CA ARG A 16 -33.16 -33.80 -15.28
C ARG A 16 -34.33 -33.79 -14.30
N PRO A 17 -34.14 -34.17 -13.03
CA PRO A 17 -35.24 -34.22 -12.08
C PRO A 17 -35.95 -32.87 -12.07
N PRO A 18 -37.30 -32.85 -12.11
CA PRO A 18 -38.06 -31.61 -12.15
C PRO A 18 -37.67 -30.77 -10.94
N VAL A 19 -37.23 -29.53 -11.19
CA VAL A 19 -36.80 -28.61 -10.13
C VAL A 19 -38.00 -28.32 -9.24
N ASP A 20 -38.03 -28.96 -8.05
CA ASP A 20 -39.08 -28.81 -7.05
C ASP A 20 -39.33 -27.30 -6.80
N PRO A 21 -40.59 -26.82 -6.86
CA PRO A 21 -40.93 -25.43 -6.55
C PRO A 21 -40.38 -24.94 -5.21
N LYS A 22 -40.25 -25.83 -4.20
CA LYS A 22 -39.62 -25.50 -2.92
C LYS A 22 -38.13 -25.22 -3.09
N ASN A 23 -37.42 -25.99 -3.91
CA ASN A 23 -36.02 -25.76 -4.21
C ASN A 23 -35.83 -24.41 -4.93
N LYS A 24 -36.76 -24.01 -5.82
CA LYS A 24 -36.73 -22.68 -6.45
C LYS A 24 -36.86 -21.55 -5.43
N LEU A 25 -37.78 -21.69 -4.47
CA LEU A 25 -37.95 -20.70 -3.40
C LEU A 25 -36.69 -20.60 -2.53
N TYR A 26 -36.11 -21.74 -2.14
CA TYR A 26 -34.86 -21.75 -1.39
C TYR A 26 -33.71 -21.12 -2.20
N THR A 27 -33.61 -21.39 -3.50
CA THR A 27 -32.61 -20.74 -4.37
C THR A 27 -32.77 -19.22 -4.40
N VAL A 28 -34.00 -18.71 -4.55
CA VAL A 28 -34.26 -17.26 -4.56
C VAL A 28 -33.92 -16.64 -3.21
N ILE A 29 -34.30 -17.29 -2.10
CA ILE A 29 -33.96 -16.83 -0.74
C ILE A 29 -32.44 -16.83 -0.55
N SER A 30 -31.73 -17.88 -0.96
CA SER A 30 -30.27 -17.96 -0.88
C SER A 30 -29.59 -16.87 -1.71
N LEU A 31 -30.06 -16.59 -2.93
CA LEU A 31 -29.54 -15.50 -3.76
C LEU A 31 -29.78 -14.13 -3.12
N LEU A 32 -30.94 -13.90 -2.52
CA LEU A 32 -31.25 -12.65 -1.82
C LEU A 32 -30.38 -12.49 -0.57
N ILE A 33 -30.18 -13.54 0.22
CA ILE A 33 -29.27 -13.53 1.37
C ILE A 33 -27.84 -13.23 0.90
N PHE A 34 -27.38 -13.87 -0.17
CA PHE A 34 -26.05 -13.64 -0.72
C PHE A 34 -25.90 -12.20 -1.23
N ALA A 35 -26.92 -11.65 -1.91
CA ALA A 35 -26.92 -10.26 -2.36
C ALA A 35 -26.88 -9.27 -1.19
N VAL A 36 -27.64 -9.52 -0.13
CA VAL A 36 -27.63 -8.68 1.09
C VAL A 36 -26.29 -8.78 1.82
N LEU A 37 -25.72 -9.98 1.95
CA LEU A 37 -24.39 -10.18 2.56
C LEU A 37 -23.29 -9.53 1.71
N TYR A 38 -23.34 -9.66 0.38
CA TYR A 38 -22.38 -9.07 -0.53
C TYR A 38 -22.46 -7.54 -0.53
N ALA A 39 -23.67 -6.97 -0.62
CA ALA A 39 -23.86 -5.53 -0.53
C ALA A 39 -23.49 -5.01 0.87
N GLY A 40 -23.90 -5.71 1.93
CA GLY A 40 -23.53 -5.39 3.31
C GLY A 40 -22.03 -5.40 3.52
N TRP A 41 -21.33 -6.43 3.00
CA TRP A 41 -19.87 -6.47 2.98
C TRP A 41 -19.28 -5.30 2.21
N TYR A 42 -19.82 -4.96 1.04
CA TYR A 42 -19.33 -3.82 0.25
C TYR A 42 -19.47 -2.48 0.98
N PHE A 43 -20.56 -2.26 1.73
CA PHE A 43 -20.76 -1.05 2.53
C PHE A 43 -19.93 -1.01 3.82
N ILE A 44 -19.68 -2.18 4.42
CA ILE A 44 -19.00 -2.29 5.70
C ILE A 44 -17.49 -2.41 5.53
N LYS A 45 -17.00 -3.01 4.43
CA LYS A 45 -15.57 -3.22 4.19
C LYS A 45 -14.85 -1.89 4.25
N ASP A 46 -15.32 -0.85 3.57
CA ASP A 46 -14.64 0.46 3.55
C ASP A 46 -14.63 1.15 4.93
N ASN A 47 -15.55 0.80 5.83
CA ASN A 47 -15.60 1.30 7.22
C ASN A 47 -14.77 0.44 8.20
N PHE A 48 -14.61 -0.87 7.96
CA PHE A 48 -13.70 -1.74 8.71
C PHE A 48 -12.25 -1.63 8.21
N THR A 49 -12.06 -1.30 6.94
CA THR A 49 -10.79 -1.01 6.27
C THR A 49 -10.54 0.49 6.21
N LEU A 50 -10.92 1.25 7.24
CA LEU A 50 -10.47 2.63 7.38
C LEU A 50 -8.97 2.60 7.69
N THR A 51 -8.18 2.35 6.66
CA THR A 51 -6.76 2.64 6.61
C THR A 51 -6.67 4.14 6.89
N TYR A 52 -6.01 4.49 7.98
CA TYR A 52 -5.78 5.88 8.33
C TYR A 52 -4.28 6.10 8.40
N ALA A 53 -3.86 7.28 7.99
CA ALA A 53 -2.52 7.75 8.19
C ALA A 53 -2.50 8.64 9.43
N LEU A 54 -1.47 8.50 10.26
CA LEU A 54 -1.09 9.55 11.21
C LEU A 54 0.05 10.34 10.58
N TYR A 55 -0.16 11.63 10.38
CA TYR A 55 0.81 12.52 9.78
C TYR A 55 1.39 13.48 10.83
N ALA A 56 2.70 13.68 10.79
CA ALA A 56 3.42 14.62 11.63
C ALA A 56 4.51 15.30 10.80
N ASP A 57 4.45 16.63 10.67
CA ASP A 57 5.49 17.48 10.06
C ASP A 57 6.54 17.93 11.09
N SER A 58 6.30 17.65 12.37
CA SER A 58 7.16 18.02 13.47
C SER A 58 7.10 16.94 14.55
N LEU A 59 8.26 16.59 15.08
CA LEU A 59 8.44 15.60 16.13
C LEU A 59 9.34 16.19 17.21
N THR A 60 9.11 15.85 18.49
CA THR A 60 10.10 16.16 19.53
C THR A 60 11.38 15.34 19.31
N GLU A 61 12.50 15.75 19.91
CA GLU A 61 13.76 14.99 19.83
C GLU A 61 13.60 13.51 20.21
N SER A 62 12.82 13.21 21.25
CA SER A 62 12.57 11.84 21.67
C SER A 62 11.73 11.05 20.67
N GLN A 63 10.78 11.70 19.99
CA GLN A 63 9.94 11.07 18.97
C GLN A 63 10.72 10.86 17.68
N MET A 64 11.57 11.83 17.30
CA MET A 64 12.49 11.70 16.18
C MET A 64 13.44 10.52 16.40
N ALA A 65 14.06 10.40 17.58
CA ALA A 65 14.95 9.30 17.89
C ALA A 65 14.27 7.92 17.77
N GLN A 66 12.98 7.83 18.13
CA GLN A 66 12.19 6.60 17.93
C GLN A 66 11.99 6.27 16.46
N VAL A 67 11.61 7.26 15.64
CA VAL A 67 11.44 7.09 14.19
C VAL A 67 12.76 6.69 13.53
N MET A 68 13.85 7.37 13.87
CA MET A 68 15.20 7.06 13.35
C MET A 68 15.65 5.66 13.72
N ASN A 69 15.45 5.24 14.97
CA ASN A 69 15.80 3.90 15.45
C ASN A 69 14.99 2.81 14.73
N GLU A 70 13.71 3.05 14.47
CA GLU A 70 12.86 2.11 13.73
C GLU A 70 13.32 1.94 12.28
N LEU A 71 13.68 3.06 11.64
CA LEU A 71 14.25 3.07 10.30
C LEU A 71 15.69 2.53 10.27
N GLU A 72 16.28 2.20 11.43
CA GLU A 72 17.69 1.78 11.61
C GLU A 72 18.68 2.78 11.00
N LEU A 73 18.34 4.07 11.04
CA LEU A 73 19.20 5.13 10.55
C LEU A 73 20.18 5.52 11.66
N THR A 74 21.47 5.24 11.43
CA THR A 74 22.53 5.55 12.40
C THR A 74 22.82 7.04 12.46
N GLU A 75 22.96 7.71 11.31
CA GLU A 75 23.14 9.16 11.18
C GLU A 75 22.52 9.64 9.87
N LEU A 76 21.95 10.85 9.87
CA LEU A 76 21.58 11.55 8.64
C LEU A 76 22.70 12.52 8.25
N PRO A 77 22.80 12.89 6.97
CA PRO A 77 23.69 13.96 6.54
C PRO A 77 23.51 15.23 7.38
N GLU A 78 24.62 15.91 7.70
CA GLU A 78 24.56 17.19 8.42
C GLU A 78 23.72 18.20 7.61
N GLY A 79 22.70 18.77 8.25
CA GLY A 79 21.77 19.69 7.60
C GLY A 79 20.54 19.02 6.97
N ALA A 80 20.38 17.71 7.08
CA ALA A 80 19.13 17.05 6.73
C ALA A 80 18.01 17.43 7.72
N GLU A 81 16.84 17.77 7.19
CA GLU A 81 15.68 18.20 7.98
C GLU A 81 14.48 17.29 7.72
N LEU A 82 13.78 16.86 8.77
CA LEU A 82 12.54 16.11 8.59
C LEU A 82 11.49 17.00 7.92
N SER A 83 11.03 16.58 6.75
CA SER A 83 9.91 17.21 6.04
C SER A 83 8.59 16.70 6.61
N TYR A 84 8.44 15.38 6.74
CA TYR A 84 7.34 14.77 7.48
C TYR A 84 7.63 13.32 7.86
N ALA A 85 6.86 12.82 8.81
CA ALA A 85 6.71 11.40 9.10
C ALA A 85 5.23 11.01 9.01
N ARG A 86 4.98 9.83 8.46
CA ARG A 86 3.63 9.30 8.25
C ARG A 86 3.59 7.82 8.61
N MET A 87 2.68 7.47 9.50
CA MET A 87 2.41 6.07 9.83
C MET A 87 1.08 5.64 9.20
N HIS A 88 1.13 4.69 8.28
CA HIS A 88 -0.01 4.15 7.58
C HIS A 88 -0.44 2.82 8.21
N ARG A 89 -1.65 2.78 8.78
CA ARG A 89 -2.15 1.56 9.41
C ARG A 89 -2.87 0.67 8.41
N ASN A 90 -2.23 -0.41 7.96
CA ASN A 90 -2.87 -1.44 7.14
C ASN A 90 -3.61 -2.46 8.02
N PHE A 91 -4.27 -3.43 7.38
CA PHE A 91 -5.07 -4.45 8.05
C PHE A 91 -4.22 -5.35 8.97
N ASP A 92 -3.04 -5.76 8.48
CA ASP A 92 -2.18 -6.72 9.15
C ASP A 92 -0.94 -6.09 9.81
N SER A 93 -0.49 -4.92 9.33
CA SER A 93 0.71 -4.23 9.83
C SER A 93 0.62 -2.71 9.68
N ASP A 94 1.46 -2.00 10.42
CA ASP A 94 1.66 -0.56 10.23
C ASP A 94 2.91 -0.36 9.35
N THR A 95 2.81 0.52 8.36
CA THR A 95 3.96 0.95 7.55
C THR A 95 4.33 2.37 7.95
N LEU A 96 5.60 2.58 8.29
CA LEU A 96 6.15 3.90 8.59
C LEU A 96 6.83 4.48 7.35
N TYR A 97 6.60 5.76 7.12
CA TYR A 97 7.27 6.60 6.14
C TYR A 97 7.90 7.79 6.87
N ALA A 98 9.11 8.17 6.53
CA ALA A 98 9.72 9.42 6.97
C ALA A 98 10.49 10.04 5.82
N GLU A 99 10.17 11.30 5.52
CA GLU A 99 10.79 12.07 4.46
C GLU A 99 11.70 13.12 5.08
N PHE A 100 12.94 13.14 4.61
CA PHE A 100 13.93 14.12 4.98
C PHE A 100 14.31 14.92 3.74
N ARG A 101 14.33 16.24 3.88
CA ARG A 101 14.98 17.12 2.93
C ARG A 101 16.48 17.03 3.18
N LEU A 102 17.23 16.76 2.12
CA LEU A 102 18.67 16.67 2.17
C LEU A 102 19.31 18.06 2.00
N PRO A 103 20.55 18.26 2.49
CA PRO A 103 21.26 19.51 2.30
C PRO A 103 21.50 19.80 0.81
N ASP A 104 21.51 21.09 0.45
CA ASP A 104 21.75 21.51 -0.92
C ASP A 104 23.10 20.96 -1.45
N GLY A 105 23.10 20.33 -2.62
CA GLY A 105 24.29 19.76 -3.26
C GLY A 105 24.47 18.25 -3.05
N PHE A 106 23.61 17.61 -2.25
CA PHE A 106 23.55 16.16 -2.06
C PHE A 106 22.94 15.49 -3.31
N THR A 107 23.74 15.37 -4.37
CA THR A 107 23.26 15.03 -5.74
C THR A 107 24.04 13.89 -6.39
N GLU A 108 25.11 13.39 -5.78
CA GLU A 108 25.94 12.33 -6.34
C GLU A 108 25.64 10.99 -5.63
N ASP A 109 25.44 9.92 -6.42
CA ASP A 109 25.14 8.56 -5.96
C ASP A 109 26.09 8.05 -4.84
N GLU A 110 27.34 8.54 -4.83
CA GLU A 110 28.36 8.21 -3.82
C GLU A 110 28.00 8.76 -2.43
N ASP A 111 27.43 9.97 -2.35
CA ASP A 111 27.01 10.57 -1.07
C ASP A 111 25.88 9.76 -0.42
N PHE A 112 25.00 9.17 -1.24
CA PHE A 112 23.91 8.31 -0.78
C PHE A 112 24.41 6.96 -0.28
N THR A 113 25.31 6.32 -1.05
CA THR A 113 25.82 4.99 -0.70
C THR A 113 26.75 5.00 0.51
N GLU A 114 27.49 6.09 0.75
CA GLU A 114 28.39 6.21 1.91
C GLU A 114 27.70 6.65 3.20
N VAL A 115 26.57 7.38 3.13
CA VAL A 115 25.89 7.88 4.33
C VAL A 115 24.69 7.01 4.73
N LEU A 116 24.00 6.41 3.75
CA LEU A 116 22.81 5.58 3.97
C LEU A 116 23.11 4.08 3.82
N ILE A 117 24.26 3.62 4.34
CA ILE A 117 24.97 2.36 3.98
C ILE A 117 24.19 1.01 3.98
N PRO A 118 23.00 0.76 4.56
CA PRO A 118 22.42 -0.58 4.43
C PRO A 118 21.68 -0.88 3.11
N TYR A 119 21.55 0.08 2.17
CA TYR A 119 20.71 -0.12 0.98
C TYR A 119 21.51 -0.42 -0.30
N GLU A 120 21.11 -1.45 -1.05
CA GLU A 120 21.65 -1.72 -2.40
C GLU A 120 20.91 -0.86 -3.43
N TYR A 121 21.67 -0.36 -4.41
CA TYR A 121 21.18 0.47 -5.50
C TYR A 121 20.15 -0.29 -6.36
N GLY A 122 18.94 0.24 -6.52
CA GLY A 122 17.96 -0.24 -7.50
C GLY A 122 18.16 0.44 -8.86
N ASN A 123 18.25 -0.34 -9.94
CA ASN A 123 18.54 0.06 -11.32
C ASN A 123 18.53 1.58 -11.69
N ILE A 124 19.70 2.25 -11.56
CA ILE A 124 19.99 3.68 -11.94
C ILE A 124 19.48 4.04 -13.36
N ALA A 125 19.40 3.04 -14.24
CA ALA A 125 19.25 3.28 -15.66
C ALA A 125 17.83 3.68 -16.09
N GLU A 126 16.84 3.53 -15.22
CA GLU A 126 15.45 3.88 -15.52
C GLU A 126 14.92 4.75 -14.38
N ASP A 127 14.88 6.08 -14.58
CA ASP A 127 14.11 6.99 -13.71
C ASP A 127 12.69 6.42 -13.56
N GLU A 128 12.43 5.78 -12.43
CA GLU A 128 11.14 5.16 -12.15
C GLU A 128 10.20 6.25 -11.64
N ARG A 129 8.96 6.24 -12.15
CA ARG A 129 7.94 7.17 -11.68
C ARG A 129 7.31 6.62 -10.41
N PHE A 130 7.57 7.27 -9.29
CA PHE A 130 7.02 6.93 -7.99
C PHE A 130 5.82 7.80 -7.63
N THR A 131 5.02 7.30 -6.68
CA THR A 131 3.92 8.06 -6.08
C THR A 131 4.29 8.39 -4.64
N VAL A 132 4.35 9.67 -4.32
CA VAL A 132 4.60 10.20 -2.98
C VAL A 132 3.37 10.95 -2.47
N TYR A 133 3.35 11.23 -1.17
CA TYR A 133 2.21 11.90 -0.52
C TYR A 133 2.75 12.95 0.46
N PRO A 134 3.29 14.06 -0.08
CA PRO A 134 4.04 15.02 0.71
C PRO A 134 3.17 15.91 1.60
N THR A 135 1.85 15.79 1.49
CA THR A 135 0.89 16.65 2.19
C THR A 135 -0.04 15.86 3.12
N PRO A 136 -0.49 16.47 4.24
CA PRO A 136 -1.40 15.82 5.19
C PRO A 136 -2.74 15.42 4.58
N ASP A 137 -3.19 16.02 3.49
CA ASP A 137 -4.46 15.66 2.85
C ASP A 137 -4.39 14.35 2.04
N MET A 138 -3.22 13.69 2.01
CA MET A 138 -2.94 12.48 1.24
C MET A 138 -3.17 12.68 -0.26
N THR A 139 -2.93 13.89 -0.76
CA THR A 139 -2.86 14.16 -2.20
C THR A 139 -1.62 13.50 -2.77
N ALA A 140 -1.81 12.64 -3.76
CA ALA A 140 -0.72 11.94 -4.43
C ALA A 140 0.03 12.92 -5.35
N ASP A 141 1.35 12.88 -5.28
CA ASP A 141 2.24 13.52 -6.24
C ASP A 141 3.14 12.49 -6.91
N PHE A 142 3.65 12.82 -8.11
CA PHE A 142 4.44 11.91 -8.92
C PHE A 142 5.83 12.45 -9.16
N VAL A 143 6.81 11.70 -8.71
CA VAL A 143 8.22 12.08 -8.77
C VAL A 143 9.02 11.02 -9.53
N TYR A 144 10.11 11.45 -10.14
CA TYR A 144 11.12 10.56 -10.69
C TYR A 144 12.29 10.49 -9.70
N GLY A 145 12.86 9.31 -9.52
CA GLY A 145 13.95 9.14 -8.60
C GLY A 145 14.49 7.73 -8.59
N ASP A 146 15.32 7.45 -7.59
CA ASP A 146 16.03 6.20 -7.42
C ASP A 146 15.51 5.47 -6.18
N SER A 147 15.20 4.19 -6.34
CA SER A 147 14.75 3.35 -5.23
C SER A 147 15.85 2.41 -4.77
N TYR A 148 16.03 2.35 -3.46
CA TYR A 148 17.01 1.53 -2.79
C TYR A 148 16.32 0.60 -1.81
N VAL A 149 16.78 -0.65 -1.71
CA VAL A 149 16.21 -1.65 -0.79
C VAL A 149 17.30 -2.10 0.18
N CYS A 150 16.95 -2.22 1.46
CA CYS A 150 17.91 -2.59 2.49
C CYS A 150 18.33 -4.05 2.29
N ILE A 151 19.64 -4.28 2.27
CA ILE A 151 20.26 -5.59 2.06
C ILE A 151 19.92 -6.54 3.21
N ASP A 152 19.95 -6.01 4.44
CA ASP A 152 19.73 -6.79 5.64
C ASP A 152 18.23 -7.02 5.92
N ASN A 153 17.35 -6.15 5.38
CA ASN A 153 15.91 -6.25 5.57
C ASN A 153 15.10 -5.70 4.38
N PRO A 154 14.54 -6.56 3.50
CA PRO A 154 13.79 -6.13 2.31
C PRO A 154 12.46 -5.44 2.63
N MET A 155 12.02 -5.43 3.90
CA MET A 155 10.86 -4.64 4.34
C MET A 155 11.19 -3.16 4.49
N LYS A 156 12.46 -2.79 4.38
CA LYS A 156 12.94 -1.41 4.42
C LYS A 156 13.41 -0.96 3.06
N SER A 157 13.00 0.24 2.67
CA SER A 157 13.41 0.86 1.42
C SER A 157 13.63 2.36 1.60
N CYS A 158 14.46 2.93 0.75
CA CYS A 158 14.63 4.38 0.61
C CYS A 158 14.29 4.78 -0.82
N LEU A 159 13.61 5.90 -1.00
CA LEU A 159 13.41 6.54 -2.29
C LEU A 159 14.11 7.90 -2.23
N ILE A 160 15.00 8.15 -3.17
CA ILE A 160 15.65 9.45 -3.36
C ILE A 160 15.02 10.11 -4.57
N TYR A 161 14.60 11.37 -4.46
CA TYR A 161 14.01 12.09 -5.58
C TYR A 161 14.19 13.60 -5.47
N GLU A 162 14.08 14.28 -6.61
CA GLU A 162 14.07 15.74 -6.69
C GLU A 162 12.64 16.28 -6.60
N GLY A 163 12.39 17.15 -5.63
CA GLY A 163 11.14 17.91 -5.47
C GLY A 163 11.34 19.39 -5.79
N ASP A 164 10.25 20.17 -5.66
CA ASP A 164 10.27 21.60 -6.02
C ASP A 164 11.28 22.42 -5.19
N ASP A 165 11.52 22.02 -3.93
CA ASP A 165 12.37 22.75 -2.98
C ASP A 165 13.71 22.06 -2.69
N GLY A 166 14.08 21.00 -3.42
CA GLY A 166 15.38 20.30 -3.31
C GLY A 166 15.28 18.78 -3.38
N THR A 167 16.35 18.11 -2.98
CA THR A 167 16.45 16.64 -2.97
C THR A 167 15.89 16.07 -1.67
N TYR A 168 15.12 14.98 -1.77
CA TYR A 168 14.46 14.32 -0.65
C TYR A 168 14.84 12.85 -0.55
N ALA A 169 14.90 12.36 0.68
CA ALA A 169 15.00 10.94 1.01
C ALA A 169 13.75 10.49 1.76
N LEU A 170 12.96 9.62 1.13
CA LEU A 170 11.78 8.99 1.71
C LEU A 170 12.11 7.57 2.15
N PHE A 171 12.29 7.39 3.45
CA PHE A 171 12.47 6.08 4.06
C PHE A 171 11.13 5.43 4.34
N ARG A 172 11.07 4.11 4.15
CA ARG A 172 9.92 3.27 4.44
C ARG A 172 10.38 2.04 5.22
N THR A 173 9.58 1.65 6.20
CA THR A 173 9.63 0.31 6.78
C THR A 173 8.23 -0.27 6.90
N ASP A 174 8.03 -1.47 6.37
CA ASP A 174 6.86 -2.27 6.69
C ASP A 174 7.03 -2.95 8.05
N ASP A 175 5.90 -3.25 8.70
CA ASP A 175 5.85 -3.99 9.96
C ASP A 175 6.64 -3.32 11.11
N CYS A 176 6.43 -2.01 11.27
CA CYS A 176 7.15 -1.25 12.30
C CYS A 176 6.73 -1.64 13.73
N ASP A 177 7.66 -1.53 14.68
CA ASP A 177 7.41 -1.80 16.10
C ASP A 177 6.22 -0.97 16.61
N PRO A 178 5.24 -1.59 17.30
CA PRO A 178 4.07 -0.87 17.82
C PRO A 178 4.38 0.29 18.77
N SER A 179 5.56 0.34 19.37
CA SER A 179 6.02 1.43 20.24
C SER A 179 6.19 2.75 19.48
N VAL A 180 6.52 2.72 18.19
CA VAL A 180 6.62 3.91 17.32
C VAL A 180 5.30 4.66 17.24
N LYS A 181 4.15 3.99 17.43
CA LYS A 181 2.83 4.65 17.44
C LYS A 181 2.74 5.77 18.48
N THR A 182 3.55 5.70 19.55
CA THR A 182 3.61 6.76 20.57
C THR A 182 4.21 8.06 20.05
N ALA A 183 5.10 8.00 19.06
CA ALA A 183 5.62 9.17 18.35
C ALA A 183 4.51 9.92 17.60
N PHE A 184 3.50 9.21 17.13
CA PHE A 184 2.39 9.74 16.34
C PHE A 184 1.11 9.99 17.14
N LYS A 185 1.15 9.89 18.48
CA LYS A 185 -0.07 9.96 19.31
C LYS A 185 -0.89 11.25 19.12
N ASP A 186 -0.18 12.36 18.86
CA ASP A 186 -0.75 13.69 18.61
C ASP A 186 -0.80 14.02 17.11
N GLY A 187 -0.40 13.08 16.26
CA GLY A 187 -0.40 13.21 14.81
C GLY A 187 -1.80 13.34 14.25
N VAL A 188 -1.91 14.03 13.13
CA VAL A 188 -3.20 14.26 12.47
C VAL A 188 -3.70 12.95 11.87
N LYS A 189 -4.86 12.48 12.31
CA LYS A 189 -5.51 11.30 11.75
C LYS A 189 -6.19 11.65 10.43
N ILE A 190 -5.69 11.10 9.34
CA ILE A 190 -6.22 11.33 8.00
C ILE A 190 -6.85 10.03 7.47
N PRO A 191 -8.14 10.04 7.08
CA PRO A 191 -8.75 8.90 6.42
C PRO A 191 -8.14 8.72 5.03
N VAL A 192 -7.52 7.56 4.77
CA VAL A 192 -6.99 7.25 3.44
C VAL A 192 -8.16 6.79 2.59
N LYS A 193 -8.64 7.67 1.72
CA LYS A 193 -9.60 7.28 0.69
C LYS A 193 -8.80 6.62 -0.42
N PHE A 194 -9.00 5.32 -0.63
CA PHE A 194 -8.60 4.70 -1.89
C PHE A 194 -9.37 5.42 -3.01
N SER A 195 -8.68 6.31 -3.72
CA SER A 195 -9.24 6.90 -4.93
C SER A 195 -9.43 5.77 -5.93
N ASN A 196 -10.69 5.41 -6.21
CA ASN A 196 -11.05 4.50 -7.31
C ASN A 196 -10.68 5.06 -8.70
N GLN A 197 -9.91 6.15 -8.80
CA GLN A 197 -9.49 6.73 -10.07
C GLN A 197 -8.58 5.83 -10.91
N ASN A 198 -8.06 4.72 -10.37
CA ASN A 198 -7.22 3.78 -11.12
C ASN A 198 -7.94 2.52 -11.66
N LEU A 199 -9.28 2.44 -11.60
CA LEU A 199 -10.04 1.37 -12.30
C LEU A 199 -10.38 1.72 -13.76
N GLY A 200 -9.66 2.67 -14.36
CA GLY A 200 -9.74 2.98 -15.79
C GLY A 200 -8.64 2.31 -16.60
N ARG A 201 -8.73 0.99 -16.80
CA ARG A 201 -8.14 0.28 -17.93
C ARG A 201 -9.06 -0.83 -18.40
#